data_AF-A0A3A4AS25-F1
#
_entry.id   AF-A0A3A4AS25-F1
#
_cell.length_a   1.000
_cell.length_b   1.000
_cell.length_c   1.000
_cell.angle_alpha   90.00
_cell.angle_beta   90.00
_cell.angle_gamma   90.00
#
_symmetry.space_group_name_H-M   'P 1'
#
loop_
_entity.id
_entity.type
_entity.pdbx_description
1 polymer ?
#
loop_
_entity_poly.entity_id
_entity_poly.type
_entity_poly.pdbx_seq_one_letter_code
_entity_poly.pdbx_strand_id
1 'polypeptide(L)'
;MFELLLRGARGLLREPGPVEAELLAARLIAPWWRTRLPGDDAEAVLADGAVTYASRLRRPESVALLRALAVLGPPGVRAKSAAAADALVALGVEDPEWAAGLGSAVPAQAWVLADVFGDQETILIAFDQAGSQHAVVTLIDHNLGGAAVDAVGMTDADAALQALRADQAARRFAALSPLDVAEAGVRLSRALSATAELDRADVSDELAETRPFLLRRLEAIPSAPAEPYDDQPDEDAVVAGFLASAPDLPAEADSLARVLLRGGAALDPERPLRISPAKLELVAGDWLPEHVLLTGAQEAALPAVLRAWTDFTADRMDLPDEARRQVVTAALELSADLSLLLDPEEDNPYLAEGEEYDPETVRRRRFALPYTLVRSEWGDLSDEEHRRTLIELEHAGRNEPAHHMTAHLIAVNQLWINDPPIVWGTVQRLMADGHTRHDVLHMLASAILSQVWRTMKDKAAFDPESYARALDALPESVFSLRRPD
;
A
#
# COMPACT_ATOMS: atom_id res chain seq x y z
N MET A 1 25.76 13.02 -9.86
CA MET A 1 25.15 11.75 -9.44
C MET A 1 26.16 10.61 -9.42
N PHE A 2 26.65 10.10 -10.56
CA PHE A 2 27.53 8.91 -10.58
C PHE A 2 28.88 9.06 -9.83
N GLU A 3 29.45 10.25 -9.75
CA GLU A 3 30.63 10.49 -8.90
C GLU A 3 30.31 10.34 -7.39
N LEU A 4 29.09 10.69 -6.95
CA LEU A 4 28.67 10.47 -5.56
C LEU A 4 28.48 8.98 -5.28
N LEU A 5 27.90 8.24 -6.24
CA LEU A 5 27.80 6.78 -6.17
C LEU A 5 29.18 6.13 -6.02
N LEU A 6 30.17 6.51 -6.84
CA LEU A 6 31.53 5.98 -6.73
C LEU A 6 32.22 6.35 -5.42
N ARG A 7 31.94 7.54 -4.86
CA ARG A 7 32.41 7.87 -3.51
C ARG A 7 31.84 6.93 -2.46
N GLY A 8 30.57 6.57 -2.57
CA GLY A 8 29.93 5.55 -1.73
C GLY A 8 30.54 4.15 -1.93
N ALA A 9 30.84 3.78 -3.18
CA ALA A 9 31.44 2.49 -3.55
C ALA A 9 32.84 2.26 -2.94
N ARG A 10 33.50 3.29 -2.40
CA ARG A 10 34.74 3.12 -1.62
C ARG A 10 34.53 2.27 -0.36
N GLY A 11 33.32 2.24 0.19
CA GLY A 11 32.98 1.35 1.30
C GLY A 11 33.17 -0.12 0.93
N LEU A 12 32.81 -0.51 -0.31
CA LEU A 12 32.91 -1.88 -0.81
C LEU A 12 34.35 -2.44 -0.76
N LEU A 13 35.37 -1.58 -0.85
CA LEU A 13 36.77 -1.98 -0.76
C LEU A 13 37.19 -2.43 0.65
N ARG A 14 36.39 -2.12 1.67
CA ARG A 14 36.68 -2.43 3.08
C ARG A 14 35.82 -3.57 3.62
N GLU A 15 34.90 -4.08 2.81
CA GLU A 15 33.99 -5.12 3.26
C GLU A 15 34.74 -6.46 3.41
N PRO A 16 34.48 -7.20 4.50
CA PRO A 16 35.24 -8.40 4.83
C PRO A 16 34.85 -9.62 3.99
N GLY A 17 33.67 -9.59 3.35
CA GLY A 17 33.09 -10.74 2.69
C GLY A 17 32.08 -10.38 1.59
N PRO A 18 31.65 -11.37 0.80
CA PRO A 18 30.75 -11.15 -0.32
C PRO A 18 29.35 -10.71 0.14
N VAL A 19 28.86 -11.18 1.29
CA VAL A 19 27.52 -10.84 1.78
C VAL A 19 27.47 -9.37 2.20
N GLU A 20 28.46 -8.91 2.96
CA GLU A 20 28.58 -7.52 3.39
C GLU A 20 28.72 -6.58 2.20
N ALA A 21 29.51 -6.97 1.20
CA ALA A 21 29.65 -6.22 -0.05
C ALA A 21 28.33 -6.14 -0.83
N GLU A 22 27.57 -7.23 -0.92
CA GLU A 22 26.27 -7.24 -1.57
C GLU A 22 25.24 -6.36 -0.82
N LEU A 23 25.17 -6.43 0.51
CA LEU A 23 24.26 -5.61 1.32
C LEU A 23 24.61 -4.11 1.26
N LEU A 24 25.90 -3.75 1.26
CA LEU A 24 26.31 -2.36 1.03
C LEU A 24 25.98 -1.91 -0.40
N ALA A 25 26.22 -2.76 -1.41
CA ALA A 25 25.92 -2.42 -2.79
C ALA A 25 24.41 -2.24 -3.04
N ALA A 26 23.56 -3.08 -2.44
CA ALA A 26 22.11 -2.96 -2.51
C ALA A 26 21.64 -1.57 -1.99
N ARG A 27 22.14 -1.16 -0.82
CA ARG A 27 21.89 0.18 -0.25
C ARG A 27 22.35 1.33 -1.15
N LEU A 28 23.51 1.18 -1.80
CA LEU A 28 24.04 2.22 -2.70
C LEU A 28 23.15 2.45 -3.93
N ILE A 29 22.45 1.42 -4.41
CA ILE A 29 21.62 1.49 -5.62
C ILE A 29 20.12 1.63 -5.34
N ALA A 30 19.69 1.41 -4.09
CA ALA A 30 18.30 1.57 -3.65
C ALA A 30 17.62 2.90 -4.05
N PRO A 31 18.31 4.07 -4.05
CA PRO A 31 17.69 5.31 -4.50
C PRO A 31 17.20 5.30 -5.95
N TRP A 32 17.72 4.40 -6.81
CA TRP A 32 17.29 4.28 -8.20
C TRP A 32 15.86 3.78 -8.31
N TRP A 33 15.47 2.81 -7.49
CA TRP A 33 14.11 2.29 -7.46
C TRP A 33 13.10 3.35 -7.04
N ARG A 34 13.49 4.26 -6.14
CA ARG A 34 12.64 5.38 -5.71
C ARG A 34 12.52 6.51 -6.73
N THR A 35 13.42 6.55 -7.72
CA THR A 35 13.41 7.58 -8.74
C THR A 35 12.27 7.31 -9.73
N ARG A 36 11.42 8.32 -9.98
CA ARG A 36 10.42 8.28 -11.06
C ARG A 36 11.00 9.03 -12.27
N LEU A 37 11.19 8.33 -13.40
CA LEU A 37 11.51 8.94 -14.69
C LEU A 37 10.28 8.84 -15.62
N PRO A 38 9.89 9.90 -16.32
CA PRO A 38 8.77 9.84 -17.27
C PRO A 38 9.08 8.87 -18.43
N GLY A 39 8.27 7.82 -18.57
CA GLY A 39 8.29 6.93 -19.74
C GLY A 39 9.40 5.87 -19.80
N ASP A 40 10.35 5.88 -18.85
CA ASP A 40 11.48 4.94 -18.80
C ASP A 40 11.60 4.29 -17.40
N ASP A 41 12.11 3.05 -17.37
CA ASP A 41 12.54 2.41 -16.12
C ASP A 41 13.79 3.12 -15.57
N ALA A 42 13.56 3.94 -14.55
CA ALA A 42 14.61 4.71 -13.89
C ALA A 42 15.75 3.83 -13.36
N GLU A 43 15.43 2.63 -12.87
CA GLU A 43 16.42 1.72 -12.32
C GLU A 43 17.38 1.23 -13.42
N ALA A 44 16.83 0.80 -14.56
CA ALA A 44 17.62 0.36 -15.71
C ALA A 44 18.48 1.49 -16.31
N VAL A 45 17.91 2.69 -16.49
CA VAL A 45 18.62 3.84 -17.07
C VAL A 45 19.77 4.30 -16.18
N LEU A 46 19.52 4.43 -14.87
CA LEU A 46 20.54 4.85 -13.91
C LEU A 46 21.63 3.79 -13.78
N ALA A 47 21.28 2.51 -13.77
CA ALA A 47 22.25 1.41 -13.72
C ALA A 47 23.16 1.40 -14.96
N ASP A 48 22.62 1.55 -16.18
CA ASP A 48 23.43 1.59 -17.40
C ASP A 48 24.38 2.80 -17.42
N GLY A 49 23.89 3.96 -16.97
CA GLY A 49 24.70 5.16 -16.80
C GLY A 49 25.84 4.97 -15.80
N ALA A 50 25.57 4.30 -14.67
CA ALA A 50 26.57 3.98 -13.66
C ALA A 50 27.66 3.04 -14.21
N VAL A 51 27.28 1.97 -14.93
CA VAL A 51 28.22 1.05 -15.59
C VAL A 51 29.09 1.80 -16.61
N THR A 52 28.47 2.62 -17.46
CA THR A 52 29.17 3.40 -18.49
C THR A 52 30.13 4.42 -17.89
N TYR A 53 29.79 5.01 -16.74
CA TYR A 53 30.65 5.95 -16.04
C TYR A 53 31.83 5.24 -15.37
N ALA A 54 31.57 4.18 -14.59
CA ALA A 54 32.57 3.43 -13.87
C ALA A 54 33.58 2.74 -14.81
N SER A 55 33.14 2.23 -15.97
CA SER A 55 34.01 1.55 -16.94
C SER A 55 35.10 2.43 -17.54
N ARG A 56 34.96 3.76 -17.45
CA ARG A 56 35.94 4.73 -17.96
C ARG A 56 37.00 5.11 -16.91
N LEU A 57 36.81 4.72 -15.66
CA LEU A 57 37.62 5.15 -14.53
C LEU A 57 38.44 3.97 -14.01
N ARG A 58 39.76 4.04 -14.20
CA ARG A 58 40.73 3.06 -13.68
C ARG A 58 40.96 3.23 -12.18
N ARG A 59 39.93 2.94 -11.38
CA ARG A 59 39.95 3.07 -9.93
C ARG A 59 39.43 1.78 -9.28
N PRO A 60 39.97 1.36 -8.12
CA PRO A 60 39.48 0.18 -7.42
C PRO A 60 37.99 0.24 -7.09
N GLU A 61 37.47 1.41 -6.68
CA GLU A 61 36.03 1.58 -6.40
C GLU A 61 35.14 1.36 -7.64
N SER A 62 35.66 1.60 -8.85
CA SER A 62 34.95 1.31 -10.09
C SER A 62 34.82 -0.19 -10.30
N VAL A 63 35.89 -0.95 -10.07
CA VAL A 63 35.87 -2.42 -10.18
C VAL A 63 34.91 -3.01 -9.14
N ALA A 64 35.01 -2.56 -7.88
CA ALA A 64 34.11 -3.00 -6.82
C ALA A 64 32.62 -2.76 -7.16
N LEU A 65 32.28 -1.55 -7.63
CA LEU A 65 30.91 -1.23 -8.05
C LEU A 65 30.46 -2.11 -9.23
N LEU A 66 31.31 -2.28 -10.24
CA LEU A 66 30.99 -3.09 -11.42
C LEU A 66 30.82 -4.58 -11.08
N ARG A 67 31.64 -5.12 -10.16
CA ARG A 67 31.48 -6.49 -9.64
C ARG A 67 30.15 -6.65 -8.91
N ALA A 68 29.77 -5.70 -8.07
CA ALA A 68 28.48 -5.73 -7.39
C ALA A 68 27.28 -5.62 -8.37
N LEU A 69 27.34 -4.69 -9.32
CA LEU A 69 26.31 -4.52 -10.35
C LEU A 69 26.20 -5.70 -11.32
N ALA A 70 27.27 -6.49 -11.49
CA ALA A 70 27.23 -7.74 -12.25
C ALA A 70 26.32 -8.79 -11.61
N VAL A 71 26.02 -8.67 -10.32
CA VAL A 71 25.18 -9.60 -9.57
C VAL A 71 23.85 -8.99 -9.16
N LEU A 72 23.86 -7.76 -8.62
CA LEU A 72 22.65 -7.12 -8.07
C LEU A 72 21.97 -6.15 -9.02
N GLY A 73 22.63 -5.74 -10.10
CA GLY A 73 22.05 -4.79 -11.06
C GLY A 73 20.84 -5.39 -11.80
N PRO A 74 20.00 -4.55 -12.44
CA PRO A 74 18.94 -5.03 -13.32
C PRO A 74 19.46 -6.03 -14.38
N PRO A 75 18.67 -7.03 -14.80
CA PRO A 75 19.14 -8.09 -15.70
C PRO A 75 19.86 -7.58 -16.96
N GLY A 76 19.40 -6.46 -17.54
CA GLY A 76 19.99 -5.86 -18.73
C GLY A 76 21.42 -5.30 -18.57
N VAL A 77 21.87 -5.01 -17.34
CA VAL A 77 23.20 -4.41 -17.10
C VAL A 77 24.23 -5.40 -16.55
N ARG A 78 23.82 -6.56 -16.03
CA ARG A 78 24.70 -7.51 -15.33
C ARG A 78 25.90 -7.97 -16.17
N ALA A 79 25.63 -8.45 -17.40
CA ALA A 79 26.68 -8.92 -18.30
C ALA A 79 27.64 -7.79 -18.74
N LYS A 80 27.10 -6.59 -19.02
CA LYS A 80 27.89 -5.40 -19.37
C LYS A 80 28.79 -4.99 -18.21
N SER A 81 28.28 -5.06 -16.98
CA SER A 81 29.01 -4.73 -15.77
C SER A 81 30.16 -5.71 -15.52
N ALA A 82 29.92 -7.02 -15.66
CA ALA A 82 30.95 -8.06 -15.55
C ALA A 82 32.09 -7.82 -16.55
N ALA A 83 31.76 -7.63 -17.83
CA ALA A 83 32.75 -7.38 -18.88
C ALA A 83 33.55 -6.09 -18.65
N ALA A 84 32.90 -5.04 -18.14
CA ALA A 84 33.57 -3.79 -17.79
C ALA A 84 34.53 -3.96 -16.61
N ALA A 85 34.15 -4.73 -15.58
CA ALA A 85 35.05 -5.05 -14.46
C ALA A 85 36.28 -5.82 -14.95
N ASP A 86 36.09 -6.87 -15.75
CA ASP A 86 37.17 -7.69 -16.30
C ASP A 86 38.14 -6.86 -17.15
N ALA A 87 37.63 -5.92 -17.94
CA ALA A 87 38.45 -5.00 -18.73
C ALA A 87 39.32 -4.09 -17.85
N LEU A 88 38.80 -3.58 -16.73
CA LEU A 88 39.58 -2.76 -15.79
C LEU A 88 40.63 -3.58 -15.04
N VAL A 89 40.29 -4.81 -14.64
CA VAL A 89 41.24 -5.73 -14.01
C VAL A 89 42.38 -6.11 -14.96
N ALA A 90 42.06 -6.38 -16.24
CA ALA A 90 43.07 -6.62 -17.27
C ALA A 90 43.99 -5.42 -17.53
N LEU A 91 43.53 -4.20 -17.20
CA LEU A 91 44.31 -2.96 -17.25
C LEU A 91 45.11 -2.69 -15.96
N GLY A 92 45.12 -3.63 -15.01
CA GLY A 92 45.93 -3.59 -13.79
C GLY A 92 45.24 -2.94 -12.59
N VAL A 93 43.92 -2.74 -12.62
CA VAL A 93 43.17 -2.34 -11.43
C VAL A 93 42.94 -3.57 -10.55
N GLU A 94 43.13 -3.43 -9.24
CA GLU A 94 42.95 -4.52 -8.28
C GLU A 94 41.48 -4.99 -8.20
N ASP A 95 41.28 -6.31 -8.18
CA ASP A 95 39.97 -6.95 -8.03
C ASP A 95 39.75 -7.29 -6.55
N PRO A 96 38.61 -6.92 -5.93
CA PRO A 96 38.36 -7.21 -4.53
C PRO A 96 38.34 -8.71 -4.21
N GLU A 97 38.89 -9.12 -3.07
CA GLU A 97 38.96 -10.53 -2.67
C GLU A 97 37.58 -11.20 -2.58
N TRP A 98 36.57 -10.45 -2.12
CA TRP A 98 35.18 -10.93 -2.01
C TRP A 98 34.50 -11.13 -3.37
N ALA A 99 35.04 -10.61 -4.47
CA ALA A 99 34.37 -10.60 -5.78
C ALA A 99 34.09 -12.03 -6.31
N ALA A 100 34.96 -12.99 -6.00
CA ALA A 100 34.80 -14.38 -6.42
C ALA A 100 33.64 -15.10 -5.70
N GLY A 101 33.22 -14.62 -4.53
CA GLY A 101 32.14 -15.22 -3.74
C GLY A 101 30.75 -14.67 -4.06
N LEU A 102 30.64 -13.63 -4.90
CA LEU A 102 29.36 -12.98 -5.19
C LEU A 102 28.37 -13.90 -5.89
N GLY A 103 27.09 -13.77 -5.53
CA GLY A 103 25.99 -14.44 -6.21
C GLY A 103 26.02 -15.97 -6.12
N SER A 104 26.83 -16.54 -5.23
CA SER A 104 27.00 -17.98 -5.02
C SER A 104 26.14 -18.56 -3.87
N ALA A 105 25.19 -17.76 -3.37
CA ALA A 105 24.29 -18.15 -2.29
C ALA A 105 23.45 -19.38 -2.67
N VAL A 106 23.38 -20.36 -1.76
CA VAL A 106 22.53 -21.54 -1.87
C VAL A 106 21.52 -21.52 -0.73
N PRO A 107 20.21 -21.64 -1.00
CA PRO A 107 19.22 -21.64 0.07
C PRO A 107 19.35 -22.89 0.95
N ALA A 108 19.23 -22.72 2.25
CA ALA A 108 19.44 -23.77 3.24
C ALA A 108 18.14 -24.13 3.98
N GLN A 109 17.56 -23.18 4.70
CA GLN A 109 16.39 -23.41 5.57
C GLN A 109 15.49 -22.18 5.57
N ALA A 110 14.19 -22.38 5.78
CA ALA A 110 13.23 -21.29 5.91
C ALA A 110 12.30 -21.48 7.11
N TRP A 111 11.82 -20.36 7.63
CA TRP A 111 10.86 -20.29 8.72
C TRP A 111 9.83 -19.20 8.41
N VAL A 112 8.63 -19.38 8.96
CA VAL A 112 7.58 -18.37 8.93
C VAL A 112 7.08 -18.11 10.35
N LEU A 113 7.01 -16.83 10.70
CA LEU A 113 6.32 -16.32 11.87
C LEU A 113 5.03 -15.66 11.39
N ALA A 114 3.88 -16.25 11.69
CA ALA A 114 2.57 -15.72 11.28
C ALA A 114 1.66 -15.55 12.48
N ASP A 115 0.77 -14.55 12.43
CA ASP A 115 -0.28 -14.40 13.43
C ASP A 115 -1.50 -15.29 13.11
N VAL A 116 -2.31 -15.63 14.13
CA VAL A 116 -3.49 -16.50 13.96
C VAL A 116 -4.60 -15.88 13.10
N PHE A 117 -4.64 -14.56 12.95
CA PHE A 117 -5.61 -13.88 12.11
C PHE A 117 -5.17 -13.86 10.63
N GLY A 118 -3.88 -14.08 10.38
CA GLY A 118 -3.26 -14.04 9.06
C GLY A 118 -3.09 -12.63 8.51
N ASP A 119 -3.02 -11.61 9.37
CA ASP A 119 -2.76 -10.22 8.97
C ASP A 119 -1.35 -10.08 8.38
N GLN A 120 -0.37 -10.65 9.05
CA GLN A 120 1.04 -10.52 8.71
C GLN A 120 1.77 -11.85 8.84
N GLU A 121 2.75 -12.05 7.96
CA GLU A 121 3.73 -13.10 8.11
C GLU A 121 5.15 -12.58 7.87
N THR A 122 6.09 -13.03 8.71
CA THR A 122 7.51 -12.75 8.56
C THR A 122 8.19 -14.04 8.10
N ILE A 123 8.70 -14.04 6.87
CA ILE A 123 9.45 -15.15 6.30
C ILE A 123 10.94 -14.90 6.49
N LEU A 124 11.65 -15.87 7.07
CA LEU A 124 13.10 -15.92 7.11
C LEU A 124 13.59 -17.03 6.18
N ILE A 125 14.53 -16.72 5.29
CA ILE A 125 15.26 -17.73 4.51
C ILE A 125 16.75 -17.58 4.78
N ALA A 126 17.38 -18.65 5.28
CA ALA A 126 18.82 -18.78 5.46
C ALA A 126 19.49 -19.31 4.19
N PHE A 127 20.69 -18.83 3.91
CA PHE A 127 21.48 -19.20 2.74
C PHE A 127 22.93 -19.45 3.15
N ASP A 128 23.53 -20.49 2.55
CA ASP A 128 24.96 -20.76 2.64
C ASP A 128 25.70 -19.96 1.56
N GLN A 129 26.75 -19.22 1.93
CA GLN A 129 27.62 -18.53 0.99
C GLN A 129 29.05 -18.41 1.54
N ALA A 130 30.04 -18.85 0.77
CA ALA A 130 31.47 -18.74 1.12
C ALA A 130 31.85 -19.28 2.51
N GLY A 131 31.11 -20.26 3.04
CA GLY A 131 31.38 -20.88 4.34
C GLY A 131 30.73 -20.19 5.55
N SER A 132 29.90 -19.18 5.34
CA SER A 132 29.03 -18.58 6.36
C SER A 132 27.55 -18.68 5.96
N GLN A 133 26.67 -18.48 6.93
CA GLN A 133 25.22 -18.39 6.71
C GLN A 133 24.69 -17.00 6.97
N HIS A 134 24.00 -16.45 6.00
CA HIS A 134 23.24 -15.20 6.11
C HIS A 134 21.75 -15.49 5.94
N ALA A 135 20.91 -14.54 6.35
CA ALA A 135 19.46 -14.64 6.21
C ALA A 135 18.86 -13.42 5.52
N VAL A 136 17.74 -13.64 4.85
CA VAL A 136 16.81 -12.57 4.47
C VAL A 136 15.55 -12.76 5.30
N VAL A 137 15.13 -11.70 5.98
CA VAL A 137 13.88 -11.64 6.73
C VAL A 137 12.97 -10.65 6.01
N THR A 138 11.74 -11.05 5.69
CA THR A 138 10.79 -10.22 4.94
C THR A 138 9.42 -10.28 5.61
N LEU A 139 8.83 -9.11 5.86
CA LEU A 139 7.48 -8.95 6.38
C LEU A 139 6.51 -8.79 5.22
N ILE A 140 5.50 -9.64 5.19
CA ILE A 140 4.37 -9.59 4.26
C ILE A 140 3.15 -9.10 5.04
N ASP A 141 2.45 -8.11 4.48
CA ASP A 141 1.19 -7.59 5.02
C ASP A 141 0.02 -7.95 4.10
N HIS A 142 -0.86 -8.82 4.58
CA HIS A 142 -2.04 -9.28 3.86
C HIS A 142 -3.23 -8.32 3.96
N ASN A 143 -3.11 -7.22 4.71
CA ASN A 143 -4.04 -6.11 4.61
C ASN A 143 -3.66 -5.13 3.50
N LEU A 144 -2.45 -5.26 2.93
CA LEU A 144 -1.95 -4.49 1.79
C LEU A 144 -1.76 -5.38 0.56
N GLY A 145 -2.75 -6.23 0.26
CA GLY A 145 -2.73 -7.10 -0.92
C GLY A 145 -1.73 -8.25 -0.86
N GLY A 146 -1.20 -8.57 0.33
CA GLY A 146 -0.14 -9.57 0.50
C GLY A 146 1.22 -9.07 0.04
N ALA A 147 1.46 -7.75 0.06
CA ALA A 147 2.71 -7.16 -0.35
C ALA A 147 3.82 -7.36 0.68
N ALA A 148 5.06 -7.43 0.20
CA ALA A 148 6.23 -7.26 1.06
C ALA A 148 6.35 -5.77 1.43
N VAL A 149 6.30 -5.47 2.72
CA VAL A 149 6.32 -4.09 3.25
C VAL A 149 7.64 -3.75 3.94
N ASP A 150 8.35 -4.76 4.42
CA ASP A 150 9.67 -4.62 5.04
C ASP A 150 10.58 -5.81 4.68
N ALA A 151 11.89 -5.56 4.57
CA ALA A 151 12.87 -6.63 4.46
C ALA A 151 14.25 -6.20 4.97
N VAL A 152 14.94 -7.14 5.63
CA VAL A 152 16.31 -6.96 6.10
C VAL A 152 17.18 -8.15 5.74
N GLY A 153 18.36 -7.86 5.22
CA GLY A 153 19.43 -8.85 5.07
C GLY A 153 20.34 -8.87 6.29
N MET A 154 20.56 -10.05 6.87
CA MET A 154 21.38 -10.24 8.06
C MET A 154 22.54 -11.17 7.73
N THR A 155 23.77 -10.81 8.12
CA THR A 155 24.97 -11.62 7.86
C THR A 155 25.10 -12.86 8.75
N ASP A 156 24.24 -12.98 9.77
CA ASP A 156 24.19 -14.08 10.71
C ASP A 156 22.75 -14.64 10.77
N ALA A 157 22.55 -15.81 10.17
CA ALA A 157 21.25 -16.47 10.11
C ALA A 157 20.75 -16.96 11.48
N ASP A 158 21.65 -17.36 12.38
CA ASP A 158 21.29 -17.83 13.71
C ASP A 158 20.82 -16.66 14.58
N ALA A 159 21.48 -15.50 14.49
CA ALA A 159 21.05 -14.28 15.14
C ALA A 159 19.67 -13.83 14.62
N ALA A 160 19.44 -13.91 13.30
CA ALA A 160 18.14 -13.61 12.70
C ALA A 160 17.02 -14.52 13.23
N LEU A 161 17.26 -15.83 13.28
CA LEU A 161 16.29 -16.79 13.81
C LEU A 161 16.04 -16.60 15.31
N GLN A 162 17.06 -16.22 16.09
CA GLN A 162 16.90 -15.86 17.50
C GLN A 162 16.04 -14.61 17.68
N ALA A 163 16.20 -13.59 16.82
CA ALA A 163 15.35 -12.41 16.84
C ALA A 163 13.89 -12.76 16.54
N LEU A 164 13.62 -13.62 15.54
CA LEU A 164 12.26 -14.11 15.26
C LEU A 164 11.65 -14.89 16.43
N ARG A 165 12.44 -15.72 17.13
CA ARG A 165 11.96 -16.44 18.33
C ARG A 165 11.63 -15.47 19.47
N ALA A 166 12.41 -14.41 19.64
CA ALA A 166 12.14 -13.37 20.63
C ALA A 166 10.86 -12.59 20.29
N ASP A 167 10.66 -12.25 19.02
CA ASP A 167 9.44 -11.59 18.53
C ASP A 167 8.20 -12.47 18.71
N GLN A 168 8.30 -13.77 18.38
CA GLN A 168 7.25 -14.75 18.67
C GLN A 168 6.90 -14.77 20.17
N ALA A 169 7.90 -14.79 21.06
CA ALA A 169 7.66 -14.83 22.51
C ALA A 169 6.97 -13.55 23.04
N ALA A 170 7.12 -12.42 22.35
CA ALA A 170 6.44 -11.17 22.68
C ALA A 170 5.01 -11.09 22.13
N ARG A 171 4.68 -11.85 21.07
CA ARG A 171 3.37 -11.82 20.40
C ARG A 171 2.48 -12.99 20.82
N ARG A 172 1.37 -12.67 21.47
CA ARG A 172 0.43 -13.68 22.03
C ARG A 172 -0.19 -14.62 20.99
N PHE A 173 -0.38 -14.15 19.75
CA PHE A 173 -1.04 -14.90 18.69
C PHE A 173 -0.13 -15.23 17.53
N ALA A 174 1.20 -15.23 17.72
CA ALA A 174 2.13 -15.57 16.65
C ALA A 174 2.73 -16.97 16.83
N ALA A 175 2.86 -17.70 15.73
CA ALA A 175 3.48 -19.01 15.70
C ALA A 175 4.67 -19.00 14.73
N LEU A 176 5.84 -19.42 15.23
CA LEU A 176 7.01 -19.68 14.40
C LEU A 176 7.03 -21.15 14.00
N SER A 177 7.15 -21.43 12.71
CA SER A 177 7.23 -22.80 12.19
C SER A 177 8.24 -22.90 11.05
N PRO A 178 8.84 -24.08 10.81
CA PRO A 178 9.63 -24.32 9.60
C PRO A 178 8.76 -24.19 8.35
N LEU A 179 9.32 -23.63 7.29
CA LEU A 179 8.68 -23.47 5.98
C LEU A 179 9.55 -24.15 4.92
N ASP A 180 8.92 -24.75 3.90
CA ASP A 180 9.66 -25.25 2.76
C ASP A 180 10.29 -24.08 1.98
N VAL A 181 11.54 -24.23 1.56
CA VAL A 181 12.30 -23.16 0.89
C VAL A 181 11.67 -22.78 -0.45
N ALA A 182 11.14 -23.74 -1.22
CA ALA A 182 10.50 -23.45 -2.49
C ALA A 182 9.16 -22.74 -2.27
N GLU A 183 8.40 -23.17 -1.26
CA GLU A 183 7.16 -22.48 -0.85
C GLU A 183 7.44 -21.04 -0.39
N ALA A 184 8.47 -20.82 0.42
CA ALA A 184 8.91 -19.49 0.84
C ALA A 184 9.28 -18.60 -0.36
N GLY A 185 9.98 -19.17 -1.34
CA GLY A 185 10.32 -18.49 -2.59
C GLY A 185 9.09 -18.08 -3.41
N VAL A 186 8.06 -18.93 -3.48
CA VAL A 186 6.79 -18.63 -4.16
C VAL A 186 6.07 -17.47 -3.47
N ARG A 187 5.91 -17.54 -2.13
CA ARG A 187 5.24 -16.50 -1.34
C ARG A 187 5.93 -15.15 -1.46
N LEU A 188 7.26 -15.10 -1.30
CA LEU A 188 8.03 -13.87 -1.44
C LEU A 188 8.00 -13.29 -2.86
N SER A 189 7.97 -14.15 -3.89
CA SER A 189 7.85 -13.69 -5.28
C SER A 189 6.49 -13.04 -5.55
N ARG A 190 5.41 -13.63 -5.01
CA ARG A 190 4.06 -13.03 -5.05
C ARG A 190 4.04 -11.71 -4.29
N ALA A 191 4.59 -11.69 -3.07
CA ALA A 191 4.60 -10.51 -2.22
C ALA A 191 5.34 -9.33 -2.88
N LEU A 192 6.49 -9.58 -3.52
CA LEU A 192 7.21 -8.54 -4.27
C LEU A 192 6.48 -8.08 -5.54
N SER A 193 5.66 -8.95 -6.14
CA SER A 193 4.80 -8.56 -7.25
C SER A 193 3.70 -7.63 -6.78
N ALA A 194 3.05 -7.93 -5.64
CA ALA A 194 2.09 -7.04 -5.01
C ALA A 194 2.73 -5.71 -4.56
N THR A 195 3.95 -5.73 -4.02
CA THR A 195 4.72 -4.52 -3.69
C THR A 195 4.94 -3.59 -4.89
N ALA A 196 5.01 -4.13 -6.11
CA ALA A 196 5.20 -3.31 -7.31
C ALA A 196 3.97 -2.44 -7.65
N GLU A 197 2.78 -2.81 -7.17
CA GLU A 197 1.53 -2.09 -7.36
C GLU A 197 1.23 -1.08 -6.24
N LEU A 198 1.94 -1.15 -5.11
CA LEU A 198 1.80 -0.21 -4.00
C LEU A 198 2.50 1.13 -4.27
N ASP A 199 2.08 2.19 -3.55
CA ASP A 199 2.91 3.39 -3.51
C ASP A 199 4.21 3.09 -2.75
N ARG A 200 5.31 3.67 -3.20
CA ARG A 200 6.62 3.49 -2.57
C ARG A 200 6.71 4.14 -1.19
N ALA A 201 5.74 4.97 -0.82
CA ALA A 201 5.59 5.51 0.53
C ALA A 201 5.06 4.46 1.52
N ASP A 202 4.38 3.42 1.02
CA ASP A 202 3.75 2.38 1.84
C ASP A 202 4.73 1.24 2.20
N VAL A 203 6.00 1.37 1.82
CA VAL A 203 7.06 0.40 2.12
C VAL A 203 8.21 1.03 2.90
N SER A 204 8.89 0.22 3.70
CA SER A 204 10.03 0.69 4.50
C SER A 204 11.22 1.13 3.65
N ASP A 205 12.07 1.98 4.24
CA ASP A 205 13.39 2.32 3.70
C ASP A 205 14.27 1.07 3.60
N GLU A 206 14.19 0.20 4.61
CA GLU A 206 14.91 -1.05 4.70
C GLU A 206 14.57 -2.03 3.57
N LEU A 207 13.29 -2.13 3.17
CA LEU A 207 12.90 -2.93 2.01
C LEU A 207 13.52 -2.38 0.74
N ALA A 208 13.44 -1.06 0.51
CA ALA A 208 14.04 -0.43 -0.66
C ALA A 208 15.56 -0.70 -0.73
N GLU A 209 16.22 -0.63 0.42
CA GLU A 209 17.65 -0.90 0.62
C GLU A 209 18.04 -2.37 0.39
N THR A 210 17.19 -3.30 0.81
CA THR A 210 17.44 -4.75 0.74
C THR A 210 16.92 -5.37 -0.56
N ARG A 211 16.02 -4.71 -1.30
CA ARG A 211 15.32 -5.28 -2.46
C ARG A 211 16.24 -5.91 -3.51
N PRO A 212 17.35 -5.27 -3.98
CA PRO A 212 18.25 -5.91 -4.94
C PRO A 212 18.88 -7.21 -4.41
N PHE A 213 19.19 -7.24 -3.12
CA PHE A 213 19.72 -8.42 -2.44
C PHE A 213 18.66 -9.53 -2.36
N LEU A 214 17.46 -9.20 -1.90
CA LEU A 214 16.32 -10.13 -1.82
C LEU A 214 15.99 -10.74 -3.20
N LEU A 215 15.88 -9.92 -4.25
CA LEU A 215 15.63 -10.39 -5.62
C LEU A 215 16.69 -11.40 -6.07
N ARG A 216 17.97 -11.12 -5.82
CA ARG A 216 19.07 -12.04 -6.16
C ARG A 216 18.98 -13.35 -5.38
N ARG A 217 18.50 -13.32 -4.14
CA ARG A 217 18.27 -14.53 -3.33
C ARG A 217 17.10 -15.36 -3.83
N LEU A 218 16.00 -14.73 -4.26
CA LEU A 218 14.88 -15.44 -4.88
C LEU A 218 15.27 -16.13 -6.19
N GLU A 219 16.13 -15.50 -7.01
CA GLU A 219 16.69 -16.14 -8.21
C GLU A 219 17.53 -17.41 -7.91
N ALA A 220 18.05 -17.55 -6.69
CA ALA A 220 18.81 -18.72 -6.27
C ALA A 220 17.91 -19.86 -5.74
N ILE A 221 16.64 -19.59 -5.47
CA ILE A 221 15.67 -20.59 -5.03
C ILE A 221 15.15 -21.33 -6.25
N PRO A 222 15.23 -22.69 -6.29
CA PRO A 222 14.55 -23.47 -7.31
C PRO A 222 13.04 -23.39 -7.08
N SER A 223 12.37 -22.44 -7.74
CA SER A 223 10.94 -22.22 -7.60
C SER A 223 10.21 -22.55 -8.90
N ALA A 224 9.06 -23.24 -8.76
CA ALA A 224 8.08 -23.33 -9.83
C ALA A 224 7.37 -21.97 -9.95
N PRO A 225 6.95 -21.54 -11.15
CA PRO A 225 6.17 -20.32 -11.30
C PRO A 225 4.99 -20.34 -10.34
N ALA A 226 4.77 -19.23 -9.63
CA ALA A 226 3.59 -19.06 -8.81
C ALA A 226 2.36 -19.17 -9.72
N GLU A 227 1.53 -20.20 -9.53
CA GLU A 227 0.24 -20.23 -10.23
C GLU A 227 -0.62 -19.06 -9.73
N PRO A 228 -1.32 -18.34 -10.63
CA PRO A 228 -2.28 -17.31 -10.22
C PRO A 228 -3.35 -17.93 -9.31
N TYR A 229 -3.75 -17.19 -8.29
CA TYR A 229 -4.88 -17.59 -7.45
C TYR A 229 -6.18 -17.33 -8.23
N ASP A 230 -6.81 -18.40 -8.74
CA ASP A 230 -8.04 -18.33 -9.55
C ASP A 230 -9.31 -18.69 -8.75
N ASP A 231 -9.17 -19.06 -7.47
CA ASP A 231 -10.28 -19.52 -6.63
C ASP A 231 -10.94 -18.34 -5.91
N GLN A 232 -11.52 -17.43 -6.68
CA GLN A 232 -12.39 -16.40 -6.12
C GLN A 232 -13.62 -17.09 -5.52
N PRO A 233 -14.03 -16.75 -4.29
CA PRO A 233 -15.19 -17.37 -3.67
C PRO A 233 -16.43 -17.07 -4.50
N ASP A 234 -17.29 -18.08 -4.66
CA ASP A 234 -18.64 -17.88 -5.20
C ASP A 234 -19.41 -16.93 -4.28
N GLU A 235 -19.52 -15.66 -4.69
CA GLU A 235 -20.14 -14.59 -3.93
C GLU A 235 -21.57 -14.93 -3.54
N ASP A 236 -22.35 -15.52 -4.45
CA ASP A 236 -23.74 -15.89 -4.18
C ASP A 236 -23.82 -17.01 -3.14
N ALA A 237 -22.93 -17.99 -3.22
CA ALA A 237 -22.86 -19.06 -2.22
C ALA A 237 -22.44 -18.54 -0.84
N VAL A 238 -21.48 -17.62 -0.78
CA VAL A 238 -21.03 -16.99 0.47
C VAL A 238 -22.16 -16.19 1.12
N VAL A 239 -22.81 -15.31 0.35
CA VAL A 239 -23.90 -14.45 0.85
C VAL A 239 -25.10 -15.29 1.27
N ALA A 240 -25.47 -16.31 0.49
CA ALA A 240 -26.55 -17.23 0.88
C ALA A 240 -26.23 -17.96 2.19
N GLY A 241 -24.99 -18.41 2.37
CA GLY A 241 -24.53 -19.00 3.63
C GLY A 241 -24.59 -18.02 4.80
N PHE A 242 -24.23 -16.75 4.57
CA PHE A 242 -24.29 -15.69 5.58
C PHE A 242 -25.73 -15.42 6.01
N LEU A 243 -26.64 -15.17 5.08
CA LEU A 243 -28.04 -14.91 5.35
C LEU A 243 -28.72 -16.09 6.06
N ALA A 244 -28.34 -17.33 5.71
CA ALA A 244 -28.83 -18.52 6.41
C ALA A 244 -28.36 -18.60 7.87
N SER A 245 -27.19 -18.04 8.20
CA SER A 245 -26.65 -18.04 9.57
C SER A 245 -27.27 -16.95 10.46
N ALA A 246 -27.88 -15.92 9.86
CA ALA A 246 -28.44 -14.77 10.55
C ALA A 246 -29.79 -14.33 9.95
N PRO A 247 -30.87 -15.13 10.14
CA PRO A 247 -32.16 -14.92 9.47
C PRO A 247 -32.92 -13.67 9.96
N ASP A 248 -32.56 -13.12 11.11
CA ASP A 248 -33.22 -11.97 11.73
C ASP A 248 -32.65 -10.62 11.26
N LEU A 249 -31.72 -10.62 10.30
CA LEU A 249 -31.11 -9.39 9.79
C LEU A 249 -32.06 -8.60 8.85
N PRO A 250 -31.85 -7.27 8.71
CA PRO A 250 -32.59 -6.44 7.76
C PRO A 250 -32.46 -6.88 6.31
N ALA A 251 -33.37 -6.41 5.44
CA ALA A 251 -33.36 -6.74 4.01
C ALA A 251 -32.07 -6.31 3.30
N GLU A 252 -31.41 -5.27 3.81
CA GLU A 252 -30.15 -4.72 3.30
C GLU A 252 -28.95 -5.65 3.51
N ALA A 253 -29.08 -6.68 4.36
CA ALA A 253 -28.00 -7.59 4.72
C ALA A 253 -27.36 -8.31 3.53
N ASP A 254 -28.14 -8.66 2.50
CA ASP A 254 -27.61 -9.23 1.25
C ASP A 254 -26.62 -8.26 0.60
N SER A 255 -27.07 -7.04 0.33
CA SER A 255 -26.25 -6.02 -0.33
C SER A 255 -25.01 -5.63 0.49
N LEU A 256 -25.14 -5.56 1.81
CA LEU A 256 -24.05 -5.23 2.72
C LEU A 256 -23.03 -6.37 2.82
N ALA A 257 -23.47 -7.63 2.85
CA ALA A 257 -22.57 -8.78 2.81
C ALA A 257 -21.70 -8.78 1.54
N ARG A 258 -22.29 -8.44 0.39
CA ARG A 258 -21.54 -8.28 -0.88
C ARG A 258 -20.53 -7.14 -0.83
N VAL A 259 -20.89 -6.03 -0.19
CA VAL A 259 -19.96 -4.91 0.03
C VAL A 259 -18.79 -5.34 0.92
N LEU A 260 -19.06 -6.00 2.04
CA LEU A 260 -18.03 -6.48 2.97
C LEU A 260 -17.12 -7.54 2.34
N LEU A 261 -17.67 -8.45 1.52
CA LEU A 261 -16.89 -9.43 0.78
C LEU A 261 -15.96 -8.76 -0.23
N ARG A 262 -16.45 -7.78 -1.00
CA ARG A 262 -15.64 -7.02 -1.95
C ARG A 262 -14.53 -6.23 -1.27
N GLY A 263 -14.81 -5.60 -0.13
CA GLY A 263 -13.78 -4.94 0.67
C GLY A 263 -12.74 -5.91 1.21
N GLY A 264 -13.19 -7.08 1.69
CA GLY A 264 -12.30 -8.16 2.12
C GLY A 264 -11.40 -8.67 1.00
N ALA A 265 -11.93 -8.81 -0.22
CA ALA A 265 -11.20 -9.22 -1.42
C ALA A 265 -10.25 -8.14 -1.95
N ALA A 266 -10.60 -6.86 -1.79
CA ALA A 266 -9.75 -5.74 -2.19
C ALA A 266 -8.47 -5.68 -1.34
N LEU A 267 -8.58 -5.95 -0.03
CA LEU A 267 -7.43 -5.94 0.89
C LEU A 267 -6.64 -7.27 0.86
N ASP A 268 -7.34 -8.41 0.84
CA ASP A 268 -6.73 -9.74 0.79
C ASP A 268 -7.40 -10.58 -0.33
N PRO A 269 -6.92 -10.45 -1.59
CA PRO A 269 -7.49 -11.16 -2.73
C PRO A 269 -7.41 -12.69 -2.63
N GLU A 270 -6.42 -13.21 -1.90
CA GLU A 270 -6.24 -14.65 -1.70
C GLU A 270 -7.20 -15.20 -0.63
N ARG A 271 -7.53 -14.40 0.39
CA ARG A 271 -8.44 -14.80 1.47
C ARG A 271 -9.47 -13.71 1.76
N PRO A 272 -10.47 -13.51 0.88
CA PRO A 272 -11.49 -12.47 1.05
C PRO A 272 -12.25 -12.57 2.38
N LEU A 273 -12.52 -13.80 2.84
CA LEU A 273 -13.24 -14.10 4.08
C LEU A 273 -12.38 -14.11 5.35
N ARG A 274 -11.06 -13.90 5.25
CA ARG A 274 -10.21 -13.71 6.43
C ARG A 274 -10.73 -12.54 7.23
N ILE A 275 -10.77 -12.66 8.55
CA ILE A 275 -11.23 -11.64 9.49
C ILE A 275 -10.20 -11.43 10.61
N SER A 276 -9.96 -10.17 10.94
CA SER A 276 -9.09 -9.73 12.03
C SER A 276 -9.59 -8.38 12.53
N PRO A 277 -9.17 -7.91 13.72
CA PRO A 277 -9.50 -6.56 14.17
C PRO A 277 -9.03 -5.49 13.16
N ALA A 278 -7.78 -5.59 12.70
CA ALA A 278 -7.21 -4.63 11.76
C ALA A 278 -7.94 -4.63 10.41
N LYS A 279 -8.23 -5.81 9.85
CA LYS A 279 -8.95 -5.91 8.57
C LYS A 279 -10.37 -5.37 8.68
N LEU A 280 -11.06 -5.59 9.81
CA LEU A 280 -12.38 -5.02 10.05
C LEU A 280 -12.35 -3.49 10.02
N GLU A 281 -11.40 -2.88 10.73
CA GLU A 281 -11.19 -1.43 10.73
C GLU A 281 -10.87 -0.91 9.33
N LEU A 282 -9.96 -1.56 8.60
CA LEU A 282 -9.61 -1.16 7.24
C LEU A 282 -10.78 -1.30 6.26
N VAL A 283 -11.57 -2.38 6.34
CA VAL A 283 -12.72 -2.57 5.44
C VAL A 283 -13.80 -1.54 5.73
N ALA A 284 -14.22 -1.38 6.98
CA ALA A 284 -15.37 -0.55 7.32
C ALA A 284 -15.02 0.93 7.49
N GLY A 285 -13.81 1.23 7.99
CA GLY A 285 -13.31 2.57 8.24
C GLY A 285 -12.68 3.23 7.02
N ASP A 286 -11.91 2.49 6.22
CA ASP A 286 -11.15 3.09 5.11
C ASP A 286 -11.73 2.70 3.75
N TRP A 287 -11.81 1.42 3.45
CA TRP A 287 -12.22 0.94 2.13
C TRP A 287 -13.68 1.30 1.81
N LEU A 288 -14.61 1.03 2.74
CA LEU A 288 -16.04 1.25 2.52
C LEU A 288 -16.38 2.72 2.20
N PRO A 289 -15.99 3.73 2.99
CA PRO A 289 -16.31 5.13 2.67
C PRO A 289 -15.58 5.63 1.42
N GLU A 290 -14.45 5.02 1.06
CA GLU A 290 -13.71 5.38 -0.15
C GLU A 290 -14.36 4.80 -1.43
N HIS A 291 -15.06 3.66 -1.35
CA HIS A 291 -15.55 2.94 -2.54
C HIS A 291 -17.07 2.85 -2.67
N VAL A 292 -17.82 3.03 -1.57
CA VAL A 292 -19.27 2.77 -1.56
C VAL A 292 -20.00 3.88 -0.84
N LEU A 293 -20.92 4.53 -1.56
CA LEU A 293 -21.89 5.43 -0.96
C LEU A 293 -23.14 4.64 -0.54
N LEU A 294 -23.25 4.32 0.76
CA LEU A 294 -24.40 3.59 1.30
C LEU A 294 -25.68 4.43 1.27
N THR A 295 -26.80 3.76 1.03
CA THR A 295 -28.14 4.35 1.27
C THR A 295 -28.42 4.45 2.77
N GLY A 296 -29.36 5.31 3.18
CA GLY A 296 -29.69 5.45 4.61
C GLY A 296 -30.17 4.17 5.29
N ALA A 297 -30.89 3.31 4.54
CA ALA A 297 -31.29 2.00 5.06
C ALA A 297 -30.08 1.09 5.28
N GLN A 298 -29.10 1.12 4.37
CA GLN A 298 -27.85 0.37 4.53
C GLN A 298 -26.99 0.92 5.66
N GLU A 299 -26.90 2.24 5.83
CA GLU A 299 -26.19 2.86 6.97
C GLU A 299 -26.78 2.40 8.30
N ALA A 300 -28.11 2.43 8.44
CA ALA A 300 -28.80 1.96 9.63
C ALA A 300 -28.64 0.45 9.89
N ALA A 301 -28.55 -0.37 8.83
CA ALA A 301 -28.38 -1.81 8.94
C ALA A 301 -26.91 -2.24 9.17
N LEU A 302 -25.94 -1.40 8.79
CA LEU A 302 -24.52 -1.75 8.78
C LEU A 302 -23.98 -2.25 10.14
N PRO A 303 -24.28 -1.62 11.31
CA PRO A 303 -23.79 -2.10 12.60
C PRO A 303 -24.22 -3.55 12.91
N ALA A 304 -25.49 -3.88 12.67
CA ALA A 304 -26.02 -5.23 12.90
C ALA A 304 -25.41 -6.25 11.93
N VAL A 305 -25.26 -5.86 10.66
CA VAL A 305 -24.67 -6.73 9.62
C VAL A 305 -23.18 -6.95 9.85
N LEU A 306 -22.41 -5.94 10.23
CA LEU A 306 -20.98 -6.05 10.56
C LEU A 306 -20.74 -7.05 11.69
N ARG A 307 -21.54 -6.97 12.76
CA ARG A 307 -21.48 -7.92 13.87
C ARG A 307 -21.77 -9.35 13.40
N ALA A 308 -22.87 -9.56 12.67
CA ALA A 308 -23.24 -10.89 12.18
C ALA A 308 -22.22 -11.44 11.16
N TRP A 309 -21.69 -10.59 10.29
CA TRP A 309 -20.65 -10.95 9.31
C TRP A 309 -19.35 -11.36 10.00
N THR A 310 -19.02 -10.70 11.10
CA THR A 310 -17.87 -11.04 11.94
C THR A 310 -18.03 -12.42 12.57
N ASP A 311 -19.19 -12.73 13.16
CA ASP A 311 -19.45 -14.08 13.69
C ASP A 311 -19.39 -15.14 12.56
N PHE A 312 -19.99 -14.85 11.41
CA PHE A 312 -20.01 -15.74 10.25
C PHE A 312 -18.61 -16.06 9.69
N THR A 313 -17.73 -15.06 9.59
CA THR A 313 -16.36 -15.23 9.10
C THR A 313 -15.43 -15.81 10.17
N ALA A 314 -15.58 -15.39 11.42
CA ALA A 314 -14.81 -15.94 12.53
C ALA A 314 -15.08 -17.42 12.75
N ASP A 315 -16.31 -17.91 12.55
CA ASP A 315 -16.64 -19.34 12.67
C ASP A 315 -16.02 -20.21 11.55
N ARG A 316 -15.57 -19.59 10.45
CA ARG A 316 -14.85 -20.26 9.36
C ARG A 316 -13.34 -20.29 9.60
N MET A 317 -12.86 -19.43 10.47
CA MET A 317 -11.47 -19.43 10.90
C MET A 317 -11.38 -20.29 12.17
N ASP A 318 -10.44 -21.23 12.22
CA ASP A 318 -10.19 -22.04 13.42
C ASP A 318 -9.46 -21.21 14.50
N LEU A 319 -10.07 -20.08 14.90
CA LEU A 319 -9.48 -19.10 15.81
C LEU A 319 -9.55 -19.60 17.26
N PRO A 320 -8.49 -19.43 18.04
CA PRO A 320 -8.56 -19.61 19.50
C PRO A 320 -9.63 -18.69 20.11
N ASP A 321 -10.33 -19.16 21.15
CA ASP A 321 -11.44 -18.41 21.79
C ASP A 321 -11.09 -16.95 22.14
N GLU A 322 -9.86 -16.71 22.60
CA GLU A 322 -9.37 -15.36 22.92
C GLU A 322 -9.21 -14.49 21.68
N ALA A 323 -8.69 -15.04 20.59
CA ALA A 323 -8.58 -14.34 19.31
C ALA A 323 -9.97 -14.02 18.75
N ARG A 324 -10.91 -14.99 18.80
CA ARG A 324 -12.31 -14.78 18.42
C ARG A 324 -12.95 -13.63 19.23
N ARG A 325 -12.70 -13.58 20.54
CA ARG A 325 -13.16 -12.46 21.38
C ARG A 325 -12.64 -11.11 20.92
N GLN A 326 -11.36 -11.01 20.52
CA GLN A 326 -10.80 -9.74 20.04
C GLN A 326 -11.46 -9.25 18.76
N VAL A 327 -11.69 -10.13 17.78
CA VAL A 327 -12.39 -9.77 16.54
C VAL A 327 -13.82 -9.30 16.84
N VAL A 328 -14.54 -10.04 17.69
CA VAL A 328 -15.91 -9.68 18.08
C VAL A 328 -15.95 -8.35 18.84
N THR A 329 -15.01 -8.09 19.75
CA THR A 329 -14.92 -6.79 20.45
C THR A 329 -14.67 -5.66 19.47
N ALA A 330 -13.72 -5.79 18.56
CA ALA A 330 -13.45 -4.77 17.54
C ALA A 330 -14.68 -4.49 16.67
N ALA A 331 -15.42 -5.53 16.27
CA ALA A 331 -16.67 -5.37 15.55
C ALA A 331 -17.74 -4.64 16.36
N LEU A 332 -17.84 -4.89 17.67
CA LEU A 332 -18.79 -4.21 18.57
C LEU A 332 -18.43 -2.74 18.75
N GLU A 333 -17.15 -2.41 18.94
CA GLU A 333 -16.67 -1.04 19.08
C GLU A 333 -16.94 -0.24 17.80
N LEU A 334 -16.53 -0.77 16.65
CA LEU A 334 -16.80 -0.17 15.35
C LEU A 334 -18.31 -0.02 15.07
N SER A 335 -19.11 -1.01 15.44
CA SER A 335 -20.58 -0.94 15.31
C SER A 335 -21.18 0.15 16.20
N ALA A 336 -20.65 0.33 17.41
CA ALA A 336 -21.09 1.39 18.32
C ALA A 336 -20.73 2.77 17.77
N ASP A 337 -19.49 2.97 17.31
CA ASP A 337 -19.04 4.22 16.70
C ASP A 337 -19.90 4.62 15.49
N LEU A 338 -20.20 3.65 14.61
CA LEU A 338 -21.10 3.86 13.47
C LEU A 338 -22.53 4.19 13.90
N SER A 339 -23.01 3.60 15.01
CA SER A 339 -24.36 3.86 15.53
C SER A 339 -24.47 5.27 16.12
N LEU A 340 -23.44 5.74 16.83
CA LEU A 340 -23.40 7.09 17.39
C LEU A 340 -23.51 8.17 16.29
N LEU A 341 -22.90 7.94 15.12
CA LEU A 341 -23.03 8.86 13.97
C LEU A 341 -24.45 8.93 13.38
N LEU A 342 -25.30 7.95 13.69
CA LEU A 342 -26.67 7.87 13.19
C LEU A 342 -27.70 8.24 14.27
N ASP A 343 -27.26 8.48 15.50
CA ASP A 343 -28.14 8.83 16.61
C ASP A 343 -28.42 10.34 16.62
N PRO A 344 -29.69 10.78 16.50
CA PRO A 344 -30.05 12.20 16.55
C PRO A 344 -29.94 12.82 17.94
N GLU A 345 -29.81 12.02 19.02
CA GLU A 345 -29.70 12.51 20.40
C GLU A 345 -28.25 12.74 20.83
N GLU A 346 -27.27 12.26 20.05
CA GLU A 346 -25.84 12.35 20.35
C GLU A 346 -25.17 13.53 19.62
N ASP A 347 -24.09 14.06 20.20
CA ASP A 347 -23.28 15.09 19.57
C ASP A 347 -22.59 14.54 18.31
N ASN A 348 -23.01 15.02 17.14
CA ASN A 348 -22.48 14.58 15.86
C ASN A 348 -21.42 15.55 15.34
N PRO A 349 -20.16 15.13 15.09
CA PRO A 349 -19.09 16.03 14.65
C PRO A 349 -19.37 16.68 13.28
N TYR A 350 -20.32 16.14 12.52
CA TYR A 350 -20.74 16.69 11.24
C TYR A 350 -21.85 17.74 11.34
N LEU A 351 -22.33 18.07 12.53
CA LEU A 351 -23.37 19.08 12.76
C LEU A 351 -22.81 20.23 13.60
N ALA A 352 -23.21 21.46 13.28
CA ALA A 352 -22.89 22.61 14.10
C ALA A 352 -23.68 22.56 15.42
N GLU A 353 -23.18 23.25 16.46
CA GLU A 353 -23.88 23.34 17.75
C GLU A 353 -25.32 23.85 17.56
N GLY A 354 -26.31 23.04 17.92
CA GLY A 354 -27.74 23.34 17.79
C GLY A 354 -28.34 23.18 16.38
N GLU A 355 -27.58 22.65 15.41
CA GLU A 355 -28.10 22.22 14.11
C GLU A 355 -28.98 20.97 14.26
N GLU A 356 -30.13 20.93 13.60
CA GLU A 356 -31.04 19.78 13.64
C GLU A 356 -30.45 18.61 12.83
N TYR A 357 -30.59 17.40 13.35
CA TYR A 357 -30.13 16.20 12.66
C TYR A 357 -30.90 15.96 11.35
N ASP A 358 -30.19 16.03 10.23
CA ASP A 358 -30.66 15.61 8.91
C ASP A 358 -29.73 14.50 8.36
N PRO A 359 -30.25 13.26 8.18
CA PRO A 359 -29.45 12.13 7.68
C PRO A 359 -28.75 12.42 6.35
N GLU A 360 -29.38 13.18 5.46
CA GLU A 360 -28.82 13.47 4.14
C GLU A 360 -27.65 14.45 4.24
N THR A 361 -27.76 15.45 5.12
CA THR A 361 -26.67 16.37 5.44
C THR A 361 -25.49 15.67 6.08
N VAL A 362 -25.72 14.79 7.06
CA VAL A 362 -24.66 14.00 7.69
C VAL A 362 -23.99 13.09 6.64
N ARG A 363 -24.75 12.39 5.79
CA ARG A 363 -24.19 11.54 4.72
C ARG A 363 -23.30 12.34 3.76
N ARG A 364 -23.80 13.48 3.29
CA ARG A 364 -23.05 14.36 2.37
C ARG A 364 -21.76 14.89 3.00
N ARG A 365 -21.80 15.31 4.26
CA ARG A 365 -20.63 15.83 5.00
C ARG A 365 -19.62 14.71 5.32
N ARG A 366 -20.07 13.49 5.60
CA ARG A 366 -19.22 12.29 5.75
C ARG A 366 -18.52 11.89 4.45
N PHE A 367 -19.17 12.05 3.30
CA PHE A 367 -18.51 11.87 2.00
C PHE A 367 -17.42 12.93 1.79
N ALA A 368 -17.73 14.20 2.11
CA ALA A 368 -16.79 15.30 1.95
C ALA A 368 -15.55 15.13 2.84
N LEU A 369 -15.73 14.67 4.08
CA LEU A 369 -14.67 14.39 5.04
C LEU A 369 -14.96 13.06 5.76
N PRO A 370 -14.24 11.97 5.45
CA PRO A 370 -14.50 10.66 6.02
C PRO A 370 -14.23 10.63 7.53
N TYR A 371 -15.01 9.82 8.25
CA TYR A 371 -14.98 9.76 9.71
C TYR A 371 -13.63 9.29 10.27
N THR A 372 -12.88 8.48 9.51
CA THR A 372 -11.54 8.02 9.93
C THR A 372 -10.53 9.15 10.11
N LEU A 373 -10.76 10.29 9.45
CA LEU A 373 -9.97 11.51 9.66
C LEU A 373 -10.50 12.37 10.80
N VAL A 374 -11.80 12.25 11.08
CA VAL A 374 -12.51 12.98 12.14
C VAL A 374 -12.34 12.21 13.45
N ARG A 375 -11.10 12.10 13.93
CA ARG A 375 -10.87 11.70 15.33
C ARG A 375 -11.28 12.86 16.24
N SER A 376 -11.80 12.56 17.43
CA SER A 376 -12.38 13.51 18.41
C SER A 376 -11.46 14.65 18.89
N GLU A 377 -10.26 14.75 18.35
CA GLU A 377 -9.24 15.75 18.69
C GLU A 377 -9.22 16.95 17.72
N TRP A 378 -9.98 16.91 16.62
CA TRP A 378 -9.87 17.86 15.52
C TRP A 378 -11.10 18.77 15.36
N GLY A 379 -11.22 19.74 16.28
CA GLY A 379 -11.91 21.02 16.06
C GLY A 379 -13.40 20.99 15.66
N ASP A 380 -14.00 22.17 15.57
CA ASP A 380 -15.34 22.37 15.01
C ASP A 380 -15.27 22.26 13.47
N LEU A 381 -15.85 21.22 12.87
CA LEU A 381 -15.86 21.04 11.42
C LEU A 381 -16.71 22.09 10.68
N SER A 382 -17.47 22.92 11.38
CA SER A 382 -18.10 24.12 10.82
C SER A 382 -17.05 25.16 10.42
N ASP A 383 -15.86 25.14 11.02
CA ASP A 383 -14.72 25.97 10.65
C ASP A 383 -14.02 25.44 9.38
N GLU A 384 -13.85 26.32 8.40
CA GLU A 384 -13.12 26.02 7.16
C GLU A 384 -11.65 25.69 7.42
N GLU A 385 -11.01 26.29 8.43
CA GLU A 385 -9.60 26.05 8.74
C GLU A 385 -9.38 24.62 9.25
N HIS A 386 -10.31 24.10 10.04
CA HIS A 386 -10.28 22.69 10.48
C HIS A 386 -10.51 21.74 9.31
N ARG A 387 -11.48 22.03 8.42
CA ARG A 387 -11.68 21.22 7.20
C ARG A 387 -10.44 21.24 6.30
N ARG A 388 -9.81 22.39 6.13
CA ARG A 388 -8.54 22.53 5.38
C ARG A 388 -7.43 21.67 5.99
N THR A 389 -7.29 21.66 7.31
CA THR A 389 -6.29 20.84 8.01
C THR A 389 -6.49 19.36 7.70
N LEU A 390 -7.74 18.87 7.71
CA LEU A 390 -8.04 17.48 7.37
C LEU A 390 -7.72 17.15 5.90
N ILE A 391 -8.01 18.06 4.98
CA ILE A 391 -7.64 17.90 3.56
C ILE A 391 -6.11 17.86 3.40
N GLU A 392 -5.36 18.71 4.12
CA GLU A 392 -3.90 18.69 4.09
C GLU A 392 -3.34 17.37 4.65
N LEU A 393 -3.98 16.78 5.66
CA LEU A 393 -3.64 15.45 6.18
C LEU A 393 -3.89 14.33 5.15
N GLU A 394 -5.01 14.36 4.42
CA GLU A 394 -5.27 13.39 3.32
C GLU A 394 -4.19 13.42 2.24
N HIS A 395 -3.55 14.58 2.06
CA HIS A 395 -2.52 14.79 1.04
C HIS A 395 -1.11 14.81 1.63
N ALA A 396 -0.94 14.47 2.91
CA ALA A 396 0.36 14.45 3.56
C ALA A 396 1.33 13.52 2.82
N GLY A 397 2.57 13.97 2.64
CA GLY A 397 3.59 13.23 1.88
C GLY A 397 3.48 13.35 0.35
N ARG A 398 2.40 13.94 -0.18
CA ARG A 398 2.26 14.25 -1.60
C ARG A 398 2.67 15.70 -1.84
N ASN A 399 3.64 15.94 -2.72
CA ASN A 399 4.11 17.29 -3.05
C ASN A 399 3.14 17.97 -4.03
N GLU A 400 1.89 18.12 -3.60
CA GLU A 400 0.80 18.63 -4.45
C GLU A 400 0.89 20.15 -4.63
N PRO A 401 0.61 20.68 -5.83
CA PRO A 401 0.59 22.11 -6.05
C PRO A 401 -0.48 22.82 -5.21
N ALA A 402 -0.20 24.05 -4.74
CA ALA A 402 -1.15 24.81 -3.91
C ALA A 402 -2.56 24.97 -4.53
N HIS A 403 -2.65 25.09 -5.86
CA HIS A 403 -3.94 25.19 -6.56
C HIS A 403 -4.77 23.90 -6.50
N HIS A 404 -4.12 22.73 -6.38
CA HIS A 404 -4.79 21.44 -6.18
C HIS A 404 -5.50 21.41 -4.82
N MET A 405 -4.80 21.84 -3.76
CA MET A 405 -5.36 21.94 -2.41
C MET A 405 -6.52 22.95 -2.33
N THR A 406 -6.40 24.10 -2.99
CA THR A 406 -7.50 25.06 -3.07
C THR A 406 -8.73 24.47 -3.77
N ALA A 407 -8.55 23.71 -4.84
CA ALA A 407 -9.67 23.11 -5.57
C ALA A 407 -10.39 22.03 -4.73
N HIS A 408 -9.65 21.21 -3.99
CA HIS A 408 -10.21 20.26 -3.01
C HIS A 408 -11.00 20.97 -1.92
N LEU A 409 -10.44 22.03 -1.32
CA LEU A 409 -11.15 22.80 -0.30
C LEU A 409 -12.46 23.40 -0.82
N ILE A 410 -12.48 23.90 -2.06
CA ILE A 410 -13.70 24.40 -2.69
C ILE A 410 -14.71 23.25 -2.86
N ALA A 411 -14.30 22.08 -3.37
CA ALA A 411 -15.19 20.93 -3.54
C ALA A 411 -15.79 20.47 -2.19
N VAL A 412 -14.95 20.33 -1.16
CA VAL A 412 -15.37 19.96 0.20
C VAL A 412 -16.35 21.00 0.76
N ASN A 413 -16.09 22.29 0.59
CA ASN A 413 -17.00 23.35 1.06
C ASN A 413 -18.35 23.36 0.31
N GLN A 414 -18.35 23.13 -1.01
CA GLN A 414 -19.59 23.00 -1.80
C GLN A 414 -20.43 21.81 -1.32
N LEU A 415 -19.77 20.68 -1.03
CA LEU A 415 -20.42 19.52 -0.42
C LEU A 415 -20.86 19.80 1.01
N TRP A 416 -20.09 20.52 1.82
CA TRP A 416 -20.44 20.82 3.22
C TRP A 416 -21.74 21.62 3.33
N ILE A 417 -21.83 22.69 2.54
CA ILE A 417 -22.92 23.68 2.55
C ILE A 417 -24.09 23.27 1.62
N ASN A 418 -23.85 22.33 0.69
CA ASN A 418 -24.79 21.93 -0.36
C ASN A 418 -25.09 23.02 -1.40
N ASP A 419 -24.10 23.84 -1.74
CA ASP A 419 -24.24 24.91 -2.72
C ASP A 419 -23.08 24.91 -3.73
N PRO A 420 -23.32 24.64 -5.03
CA PRO A 420 -24.62 24.31 -5.62
C PRO A 420 -25.03 22.83 -5.38
N PRO A 421 -26.33 22.53 -5.23
CA PRO A 421 -26.81 21.18 -4.90
C PRO A 421 -26.52 20.12 -5.98
N ILE A 422 -26.26 20.55 -7.22
CA ILE A 422 -25.87 19.66 -8.33
C ILE A 422 -24.55 18.90 -8.03
N VAL A 423 -23.69 19.44 -7.18
CA VAL A 423 -22.41 18.81 -6.81
C VAL A 423 -22.66 17.48 -6.10
N TRP A 424 -23.60 17.45 -5.16
CA TRP A 424 -23.95 16.20 -4.46
C TRP A 424 -24.60 15.17 -5.39
N GLY A 425 -25.50 15.60 -6.28
CA GLY A 425 -26.07 14.71 -7.29
C GLY A 425 -25.01 14.14 -8.24
N THR A 426 -23.97 14.92 -8.55
CA THR A 426 -22.83 14.47 -9.35
C THR A 426 -22.01 13.41 -8.60
N VAL A 427 -21.75 13.61 -7.30
CA VAL A 427 -21.10 12.61 -6.45
C VAL A 427 -21.88 11.30 -6.46
N GLN A 428 -23.19 11.34 -6.18
CA GLN A 428 -24.04 10.14 -6.13
C GLN A 428 -23.98 9.36 -7.44
N ARG A 429 -24.03 10.06 -8.59
CA ARG A 429 -23.90 9.45 -9.91
C ARG A 429 -22.54 8.80 -10.11
N LEU A 430 -21.44 9.51 -9.86
CA LEU A 430 -20.09 9.00 -10.10
C LEU A 430 -19.73 7.82 -9.17
N MET A 431 -20.16 7.87 -7.91
CA MET A 431 -20.00 6.73 -6.98
C MET A 431 -20.82 5.52 -7.43
N ALA A 432 -22.04 5.73 -7.94
CA ALA A 432 -22.85 4.65 -8.50
C ALA A 432 -22.24 4.04 -9.78
N ASP A 433 -21.50 4.84 -10.55
CA ASP A 433 -20.71 4.40 -11.71
C ASP A 433 -19.41 3.66 -11.32
N GLY A 434 -19.09 3.58 -10.02
CA GLY A 434 -17.97 2.82 -9.48
C GLY A 434 -16.66 3.60 -9.30
N HIS A 435 -16.70 4.93 -9.40
CA HIS A 435 -15.55 5.76 -9.07
C HIS A 435 -15.32 5.84 -7.56
N THR A 436 -14.06 5.90 -7.12
CA THR A 436 -13.73 6.09 -5.70
C THR A 436 -14.00 7.52 -5.26
N ARG A 437 -14.17 7.74 -3.95
CA ARG A 437 -14.38 9.05 -3.34
C ARG A 437 -13.24 10.00 -3.71
N HIS A 438 -11.99 9.56 -3.63
CA HIS A 438 -10.82 10.34 -4.02
C HIS A 438 -10.84 10.73 -5.51
N ASP A 439 -11.18 9.78 -6.39
CA ASP A 439 -11.32 10.06 -7.83
C ASP A 439 -12.45 11.08 -8.07
N VAL A 440 -13.59 10.93 -7.41
CA VAL A 440 -14.71 11.87 -7.50
C VAL A 440 -14.29 13.26 -7.04
N LEU A 441 -13.57 13.39 -5.92
CA LEU A 441 -13.06 14.69 -5.47
C LEU A 441 -12.09 15.30 -6.49
N HIS A 442 -11.21 14.51 -7.10
CA HIS A 442 -10.34 14.97 -8.19
C HIS A 442 -11.12 15.42 -9.43
N MET A 443 -12.20 14.72 -9.78
CA MET A 443 -13.08 15.08 -10.89
C MET A 443 -13.80 16.42 -10.63
N LEU A 444 -14.33 16.62 -9.42
CA LEU A 444 -14.93 17.88 -8.99
C LEU A 444 -13.89 19.02 -9.00
N ALA A 445 -12.71 18.78 -8.42
CA ALA A 445 -11.60 19.73 -8.40
C ALA A 445 -11.16 20.15 -9.81
N SER A 446 -11.11 19.21 -10.76
CA SER A 446 -10.83 19.50 -12.18
C SER A 446 -11.87 20.42 -12.82
N ALA A 447 -13.16 20.19 -12.55
CA ALA A 447 -14.24 21.06 -13.03
C ALA A 447 -14.13 22.47 -12.42
N ILE A 448 -13.78 22.58 -11.13
CA ILE A 448 -13.54 23.86 -10.44
C ILE A 448 -12.36 24.60 -11.06
N LEU A 449 -11.21 23.94 -11.22
CA LEU A 449 -10.01 24.54 -11.80
C LEU A 449 -10.23 25.05 -13.22
N SER A 450 -11.04 24.33 -14.01
CA SER A 450 -11.42 24.77 -15.35
C SER A 450 -12.17 26.11 -15.33
N GLN A 451 -13.06 26.33 -14.35
CA GLN A 451 -13.77 27.60 -14.20
C GLN A 451 -12.84 28.71 -13.71
N VAL A 452 -12.01 28.44 -12.71
CA VAL A 452 -11.02 29.39 -12.19
C VAL A 452 -10.09 29.87 -13.31
N TRP A 453 -9.60 28.95 -14.15
CA TRP A 453 -8.73 29.29 -15.26
C TRP A 453 -9.41 30.20 -16.29
N ARG A 454 -10.68 29.94 -16.65
CA ARG A 454 -11.45 30.81 -17.57
C ARG A 454 -11.67 32.20 -16.98
N THR A 455 -12.04 32.28 -15.69
CA THR A 455 -12.19 33.56 -15.00
C THR A 455 -10.88 34.34 -14.97
N MET A 456 -9.75 33.69 -14.71
CA MET A 456 -8.44 34.36 -14.67
C MET A 456 -7.92 34.76 -16.06
N LYS A 457 -8.01 33.86 -17.05
CA LYS A 457 -7.46 34.07 -18.40
C LYS A 457 -8.35 34.97 -19.25
N ASP A 458 -9.64 34.69 -19.26
CA ASP A 458 -10.61 35.36 -20.15
C ASP A 458 -11.27 36.57 -19.47
N LYS A 459 -10.97 36.82 -18.18
CA LYS A 459 -11.61 37.84 -17.34
C LYS A 459 -13.14 37.73 -17.31
N ALA A 460 -13.64 36.52 -17.56
CA ALA A 460 -15.06 36.22 -17.55
C ALA A 460 -15.57 36.10 -16.11
N ALA A 461 -16.80 36.56 -15.86
CA ALA A 461 -17.48 36.25 -14.60
C ALA A 461 -17.69 34.72 -14.47
N PHE A 462 -17.80 34.24 -13.24
CA PHE A 462 -18.19 32.85 -12.99
C PHE A 462 -19.54 32.55 -13.67
N ASP A 463 -19.61 31.46 -14.43
CA ASP A 463 -20.80 31.02 -15.16
C ASP A 463 -21.34 29.72 -14.52
N PRO A 464 -22.40 29.81 -13.70
CA PRO A 464 -23.01 28.65 -13.05
C PRO A 464 -23.51 27.59 -14.04
N GLU A 465 -24.02 27.99 -15.22
CA GLU A 465 -24.52 27.06 -16.23
C GLU A 465 -23.36 26.33 -16.93
N SER A 466 -22.22 27.00 -17.14
CA SER A 466 -21.02 26.31 -17.60
C SER A 466 -20.45 25.37 -16.55
N TYR A 467 -20.51 25.70 -15.26
CA TYR A 467 -20.03 24.82 -14.20
C TYR A 467 -20.91 23.57 -14.10
N ALA A 468 -22.23 23.74 -14.09
CA ALA A 468 -23.19 22.62 -14.11
C ALA A 468 -22.95 21.67 -15.29
N ARG A 469 -22.80 22.21 -16.51
CA ARG A 469 -22.47 21.39 -17.70
C ARG A 469 -21.13 20.65 -17.58
N ALA A 470 -20.15 21.25 -16.92
CA ALA A 470 -18.85 20.60 -16.70
C ALA A 470 -18.97 19.41 -15.72
N LEU A 471 -19.79 19.56 -14.68
CA LEU A 471 -20.11 18.49 -13.73
C LEU A 471 -20.89 17.34 -14.38
N ASP A 472 -21.90 17.67 -15.20
CA ASP A 472 -22.67 16.67 -15.96
C ASP A 472 -21.80 15.87 -16.93
N ALA A 473 -20.75 16.50 -17.50
CA ALA A 473 -19.83 15.88 -18.44
C ALA A 473 -18.73 15.02 -17.78
N LEU A 474 -18.67 14.93 -16.45
CA LEU A 474 -17.76 14.00 -15.76
C LEU A 474 -18.26 12.56 -15.94
N PRO A 475 -17.35 11.58 -16.17
CA PRO A 475 -15.89 11.66 -16.05
C PRO A 475 -15.14 12.07 -17.34
N GLU A 476 -15.81 12.16 -18.48
CA GLU A 476 -15.18 12.32 -19.81
C GLU A 476 -14.39 13.63 -19.95
N SER A 477 -14.79 14.69 -19.25
CA SER A 477 -14.15 16.00 -19.31
C SER A 477 -12.79 16.09 -18.60
N VAL A 478 -12.39 15.09 -17.79
CA VAL A 478 -11.10 15.07 -17.07
C VAL A 478 -9.91 14.94 -18.04
N PHE A 479 -10.09 14.22 -19.15
CA PHE A 479 -9.02 13.92 -20.11
C PHE A 479 -8.65 15.08 -21.03
N SER A 480 -9.40 16.19 -21.05
CA SER A 480 -9.09 17.34 -21.93
C SER A 480 -8.06 18.31 -21.37
N LEU A 481 -7.63 18.18 -20.10
CA LEU A 481 -6.64 19.07 -19.47
C LEU A 481 -5.20 18.52 -19.48
N ARG A 482 -4.99 17.25 -19.82
CA ARG A 482 -3.64 16.62 -19.90
C ARG A 482 -2.93 16.79 -21.25
N ARG A 483 -3.50 17.52 -22.22
CA ARG A 483 -2.81 17.90 -23.46
C ARG A 483 -3.02 19.38 -23.80
N PRO A 484 -2.05 20.25 -23.48
CA PRO A 484 -1.67 21.30 -24.38
C PRO A 484 -0.68 20.73 -25.40
N ASP A 485 -0.96 20.94 -26.69
CA ASP A 485 -0.01 20.73 -27.79
C ASP A 485 1.32 21.49 -27.59
#